data_AF-A0A2S6QUD4-F1
#
_entry.id   AF-A0A2S6QUD4-F1
#
_cell.length_a   1.000
_cell.length_b   1.000
_cell.length_c   1.000
_cell.angle_alpha   90.00
_cell.angle_beta   90.00
_cell.angle_gamma   90.00
#
_symmetry.space_group_name_H-M   'P 1'
#
loop_
_entity.id
_entity.type
_entity.pdbx_description
1 polymer ?
#
loop_
_entity_poly.entity_id
_entity_poly.type
_entity_poly.pdbx_seq_one_letter_code
_entity_poly.pdbx_strand_id
1 'polypeptide(L)' 'MKKKHYDLDWFIYFSWLLVSILDLERAQAEEIAFETSEIWIESGSEQHHFFVEIAESRNQHQRGLMFRADLPQNTG' A
#
# COMPACT_ATOMS: atom_id res chain seq x y z
N MET A 1 40.60 -14.52 29.74
CA MET A 1 40.22 -13.74 28.54
C MET A 1 38.95 -14.36 27.92
N LYS A 2 37.76 -14.04 28.46
CA LYS A 2 36.45 -14.66 28.09
C LYS A 2 35.38 -13.63 27.69
N LYS A 3 35.78 -12.47 27.14
CA LYS A 3 34.83 -11.40 26.74
C LYS A 3 34.37 -11.47 25.29
N LYS A 4 34.99 -12.28 24.43
CA LYS A 4 34.76 -12.24 22.97
C LYS A 4 33.48 -12.95 22.49
N HIS A 5 32.91 -13.86 23.27
CA HIS A 5 31.72 -14.62 22.83
C HIS A 5 30.40 -13.84 23.00
N TYR A 6 30.25 -13.07 24.09
CA TYR A 6 29.05 -12.27 24.35
C TYR A 6 28.83 -11.15 23.34
N ASP A 7 29.89 -10.54 22.81
CA ASP A 7 29.78 -9.52 21.76
C ASP A 7 29.22 -10.14 20.48
N LEU A 8 29.76 -11.29 20.05
CA LEU A 8 29.37 -11.92 18.79
C LEU A 8 27.91 -12.37 18.79
N ASP A 9 27.44 -12.96 19.89
CA ASP A 9 26.05 -13.39 20.02
C ASP A 9 25.10 -12.19 19.98
N TRP A 10 25.45 -11.10 20.68
CA TRP A 10 24.69 -9.85 20.64
C TRP A 10 24.59 -9.26 19.22
N PHE A 11 25.69 -9.25 18.45
CA PHE A 11 25.68 -8.78 17.07
C PHE A 11 24.80 -9.64 16.17
N ILE A 12 24.73 -10.95 16.38
CA ILE A 12 23.86 -11.84 15.61
C ILE A 12 22.40 -11.54 15.93
N TYR A 13 22.02 -11.47 17.21
CA TYR A 13 20.64 -11.14 17.60
C TYR A 13 20.22 -9.74 17.14
N PHE A 14 21.12 -8.76 17.25
CA PHE A 14 20.87 -7.39 16.81
C PHE A 14 20.74 -7.30 15.29
N SER A 15 21.59 -8.01 14.53
CA SER A 15 21.49 -8.08 13.08
C SER A 15 20.19 -8.77 12.65
N TRP A 16 19.78 -9.83 13.35
CA TRP A 16 18.52 -10.53 13.07
C TRP A 16 17.31 -9.63 13.34
N LEU A 17 17.33 -8.88 14.44
CA LEU A 17 16.32 -7.89 14.77
C LEU A 17 16.23 -6.78 13.69
N LEU A 18 17.37 -6.27 13.24
CA LEU A 18 17.44 -5.25 12.18
C LEU A 18 16.83 -5.74 10.86
N VAL A 19 17.14 -6.97 10.45
CA VAL A 19 16.56 -7.58 9.24
C VAL A 19 15.05 -7.71 9.37
N SER A 20 14.52 -8.14 10.52
CA SER A 20 13.07 -8.26 10.74
C SER A 20 12.34 -6.90 10.71
N ILE A 21 12.97 -5.83 11.21
CA ILE A 21 12.37 -4.49 11.19
C ILE A 21 12.32 -3.93 9.76
N LEU A 22 13.40 -4.11 8.98
CA LEU A 22 13.44 -3.64 7.60
C LEU A 22 12.41 -4.35 6.69
N ASP A 23 12.16 -5.63 6.92
CA ASP A 23 11.15 -6.39 6.16
C ASP A 23 9.71 -5.97 6.51
N LEU A 24 9.49 -5.54 7.76
CA LEU A 24 8.19 -5.04 8.21
C LEU A 24 7.83 -3.68 7.58
N GLU A 25 8.81 -2.77 7.42
CA GLU A 25 8.57 -1.49 6.74
C GLU A 25 8.24 -1.70 5.25
N ARG A 26 8.89 -2.67 4.61
CA ARG A 26 8.61 -3.00 3.21
C ARG A 26 7.17 -3.49 2.99
N ALA A 27 6.59 -4.19 3.98
CA ALA A 27 5.19 -4.61 3.94
C ALA A 27 4.19 -3.45 4.14
N GLN A 28 4.59 -2.34 4.76
CA GLN A 28 3.71 -1.18 4.95
C GLN A 28 3.85 -0.11 3.86
N ALA A 29 4.99 -0.08 3.16
CA ALA A 29 5.29 0.91 2.13
C ALA A 29 5.03 0.42 0.69
N GLU A 30 4.34 -0.71 0.51
CA GLU A 30 3.82 -1.04 -0.82
C GLU A 30 2.81 0.03 -1.22
N GLU A 31 3.24 0.93 -2.10
CA GLU A 31 2.37 1.85 -2.82
C GLU A 31 1.28 1.01 -3.49
N ILE A 32 0.06 1.08 -2.96
CA ILE A 32 -1.08 0.39 -3.53
C ILE A 32 -1.39 1.07 -4.86
N ALA A 33 -0.87 0.51 -5.95
CA ALA A 33 -1.22 0.93 -7.30
C ALA A 33 -2.62 0.42 -7.64
N PHE A 34 -3.39 1.22 -8.38
CA PHE A 34 -4.71 0.85 -8.90
C PHE A 34 -4.65 0.90 -10.43
N GLU A 35 -5.32 -0.04 -11.09
CA GLU A 35 -5.58 0.07 -12.53
C GLU A 35 -6.64 1.15 -12.76
N THR A 36 -6.47 1.96 -13.81
CA THR A 36 -7.45 2.99 -14.19
C THR A 36 -8.24 2.54 -15.41
N SER A 37 -9.55 2.77 -15.39
CA SER A 37 -10.47 2.47 -16.47
C SER A 37 -11.47 3.60 -16.71
N GLU A 38 -12.16 3.55 -17.84
CA GLU A 38 -13.21 4.50 -18.22
C GLU A 38 -14.58 3.82 -18.14
N ILE A 39 -15.56 4.48 -17.53
CA ILE A 39 -16.95 4.00 -17.46
C ILE A 39 -17.94 5.09 -17.91
N TRP A 40 -19.03 4.65 -18.51
CA TRP A 40 -20.18 5.50 -18.87
C TRP A 40 -21.41 5.06 -18.07
N ILE A 41 -22.06 6.01 -17.42
CA ILE A 41 -23.31 5.81 -16.70
C ILE A 41 -24.43 6.51 -17.47
N GLU A 42 -25.43 5.74 -17.88
CA GLU A 42 -26.62 6.26 -18.56
C GLU A 42 -27.74 6.54 -17.54
N SER A 43 -28.33 7.73 -17.62
CA SER A 43 -29.44 8.16 -16.75
C SER A 43 -30.49 8.90 -17.59
N GLY A 44 -31.55 8.18 -17.98
CA GLY A 44 -32.56 8.73 -18.86
C GLY A 44 -32.00 9.06 -20.25
N SER A 45 -32.01 10.35 -20.62
CA SER A 45 -31.41 10.85 -21.86
C SER A 45 -29.97 11.34 -21.72
N GLU A 46 -29.41 11.27 -20.52
CA GLU A 46 -28.06 11.75 -20.22
C GLU A 46 -27.07 10.59 -20.12
N GLN A 47 -25.81 10.87 -20.48
CA GLN A 47 -24.69 9.95 -20.31
C GLN A 47 -23.57 10.68 -19.58
N HIS A 48 -23.06 10.07 -18.52
CA HIS A 48 -21.98 10.62 -17.70
C HIS A 48 -20.75 9.74 -17.83
N HIS A 49 -19.60 10.36 -18.14
CA HIS A 49 -18.33 9.67 -18.30
C HIS A 49 -17.45 9.86 -17.06
N PHE A 50 -16.85 8.78 -16.57
CA PHE A 50 -15.97 8.78 -15.40
C PHE A 50 -14.68 8.00 -15.67
N PHE A 51 -13.58 8.48 -15.07
CA PHE A 51 -12.34 7.72 -14.92
C PHE A 51 -12.30 7.09 -13.54
N VAL A 52 -12.19 5.76 -13.46
CA VAL A 52 -12.28 5.04 -12.21
C VAL A 52 -11.04 4.20 -11.93
N GLU A 53 -10.72 4.08 -10.66
CA GLU A 53 -9.70 3.15 -10.19
C GLU A 53 -10.33 1.83 -9.77
N ILE A 54 -9.77 0.73 -10.28
CA ILE A 54 -10.25 -0.62 -9.97
C ILE A 54 -9.51 -1.13 -8.73
N ALA A 55 -10.24 -1.25 -7.63
CA ALA A 55 -9.82 -2.00 -6.47
C ALA A 55 -10.10 -3.50 -6.71
N GLU A 56 -9.07 -4.32 -6.86
CA GLU A 56 -9.22 -5.77 -7.07
C GLU A 56 -8.86 -6.57 -5.81
N SER A 57 -7.75 -6.22 -5.18
CA SER A 57 -7.24 -6.90 -3.99
C SER A 57 -8.04 -6.53 -2.75
N ARG A 58 -8.00 -7.41 -1.74
CA ARG A 58 -8.61 -7.13 -0.43
C ARG A 58 -8.07 -5.85 0.20
N ASN A 59 -6.77 -5.58 0.07
CA ASN A 59 -6.13 -4.39 0.63
C ASN A 59 -6.62 -3.11 -0.07
N GLN A 60 -6.75 -3.13 -1.41
CA GLN A 60 -7.32 -2.02 -2.18
C GLN A 60 -8.77 -1.73 -1.75
N HIS A 61 -9.61 -2.77 -1.62
CA HIS A 61 -10.98 -2.63 -1.14
C HIS A 61 -11.07 -2.03 0.26
N GLN A 62 -10.20 -2.48 1.18
CA GLN A 62 -10.18 -1.98 2.57
C GLN A 62 -9.66 -0.54 2.66
N ARG A 63 -8.68 -0.18 1.83
CA ARG A 63 -8.15 1.19 1.72
C ARG A 63 -9.22 2.14 1.19
N GLY A 64 -9.94 1.73 0.14
CA GLY A 64 -10.88 2.59 -0.59
C GLY A 64 -10.24 3.93 -0.95
N LEU A 65 -10.99 5.02 -0.73
CA LEU A 65 -10.51 6.39 -0.97
C LEU A 65 -9.89 7.05 0.27
N MET A 66 -9.60 6.28 1.33
CA MET A 66 -9.03 6.85 2.56
C MET A 66 -7.71 7.58 2.25
N PHE A 67 -7.49 8.72 2.91
CA PHE A 67 -6.30 9.56 2.78
C PHE A 67 -6.09 10.24 1.42
N ARG A 68 -7.06 10.20 0.50
CA ARG A 68 -7.06 11.11 -0.65
C ARG A 68 -7.28 12.54 -0.18
N ALA A 69 -6.39 13.44 -0.55
CA ALA A 69 -6.54 14.87 -0.28
C ALA A 69 -7.55 15.52 -1.24
N ASP A 70 -7.65 14.98 -2.46
CA ASP A 70 -8.48 15.51 -3.54
C ASP A 70 -8.97 14.36 -4.44
N LEU A 71 -10.17 14.54 -5.00
CA LEU A 71 -10.77 13.65 -5.98
C LEU A 71 -11.40 14.52 -7.09
N PRO A 72 -10.77 14.61 -8.27
CA PRO A 72 -11.27 15.45 -9.36
C PRO A 72 -12.71 15.09 -9.76
N GLN A 73 -13.43 16.08 -10.28
CA GLN A 73 -14.77 15.86 -10.82
C GLN A 73 -14.71 14.81 -11.94
N ASN A 74 -15.68 13.89 -11.96
CA ASN A 74 -15.76 12.75 -12.88
C ASN A 74 -14.65 11.69 -12.69
N THR A 75 -14.10 11.58 -11.47
CA THR A 75 -13.22 10.46 -11.07
C THR A 75 -13.82 9.67 -9.92
N GLY A 76 -13.47 8.38 -9.79
CA GLY A 76 -14.07 7.48 -8.80
C GLY A 76 -13.24 6.26 -8.41
#